data_AF-A0A7G7G966-F1
#
_entry.id   AF-A0A7G7G966-F1
#
_cell.length_a   1.000
_cell.length_b   1.000
_cell.length_c   1.000
_cell.angle_alpha   90.00
_cell.angle_beta   90.00
_cell.angle_gamma   90.00
#
_symmetry.space_group_name_H-M   'P 1'
#
loop_
_entity.id
_entity.type
_entity.pdbx_description
1 polymer ?
#
loop_
_entity_poly.entity_id
_entity_poly.type
_entity_poly.pdbx_seq_one_letter_code
_entity_poly.pdbx_strand_id
1 'polypeptide(L)'
;MRAFLRFSFFCFLITGFAGQAQAYDDGLKALEKKNYDKALTIFNQALAKNPDDVAALYGLSKLLSLPEFAARDLEKAYVHIIDARGAYPMASDKTKKKLSKLKIDEQAIANQQTLIDSVAFVQVAEQKDLDALQEYMDVHKTSVYLDKAEQLKEDLAFEETIRENTDKAYSEFLKKYPNSKNKEAVKKKYDKLIYTKATESKDYKAYKFFIDNYPESPYIEEAKEKYEVALFKHLTADDTETSYEAYIDNYPDSKFVKIAEDSIFAKYTSFPSIPEYERYIQKYPNSKKIYEAWNKIYILYTESGDPEVYTQFLTKYPDYPYKNDVQNDVELATFGLNMILNNFQGFKDDQVDAYLKLAAPTDQALKVLLLKVQPLLARNQRQKAIDVLELHRAEFQNKGYKIDNAIATIKKGGKILVSGNVSLRSEANTAKE
;
A
#
# COMPACT_ATOMS: atom_id res chain seq x y z
N MET A 1 19.28 -52.82 -113.85
CA MET A 1 18.39 -52.27 -112.80
C MET A 1 18.65 -53.02 -111.51
N ARG A 2 18.61 -52.29 -110.40
CA ARG A 2 19.35 -52.54 -109.15
C ARG A 2 18.76 -53.66 -108.27
N ALA A 3 19.65 -54.17 -107.43
CA ALA A 3 19.55 -55.26 -106.47
C ALA A 3 18.88 -54.87 -105.12
N PHE A 4 18.84 -55.90 -104.25
CA PHE A 4 18.75 -55.97 -102.78
C PHE A 4 17.40 -56.41 -102.20
N LEU A 5 17.24 -57.48 -101.40
CA LEU A 5 17.94 -58.15 -100.27
C LEU A 5 17.18 -57.88 -98.94
N ARG A 6 16.96 -58.97 -98.21
CA ARG A 6 16.34 -59.14 -96.88
C ARG A 6 16.87 -58.17 -95.82
N PHE A 7 16.08 -57.83 -94.79
CA PHE A 7 16.35 -58.24 -93.40
C PHE A 7 15.23 -57.86 -92.41
N SER A 8 14.94 -58.80 -91.50
CA SER A 8 14.13 -58.63 -90.29
C SER A 8 14.87 -57.72 -89.30
N PHE A 9 14.20 -56.74 -88.68
CA PHE A 9 14.80 -55.96 -87.59
C PHE A 9 14.01 -56.12 -86.30
N PHE A 10 14.70 -56.76 -85.37
CA PHE A 10 14.34 -57.09 -84.00
C PHE A 10 14.43 -55.81 -83.15
N CYS A 11 13.33 -55.40 -82.50
CA CYS A 11 13.35 -54.31 -81.52
C CYS A 11 14.13 -54.74 -80.27
N PHE A 12 15.38 -54.31 -80.18
CA PHE A 12 16.18 -54.40 -78.95
C PHE A 12 15.93 -53.14 -78.11
N LEU A 13 15.28 -53.31 -76.97
CA LEU A 13 14.93 -52.27 -76.01
C LEU A 13 15.88 -52.38 -74.81
N ILE A 14 17.02 -51.70 -74.88
CA ILE A 14 18.04 -51.50 -73.83
C ILE A 14 18.66 -50.13 -74.18
N THR A 15 18.77 -49.07 -73.36
CA THR A 15 19.10 -48.86 -71.95
C THR A 15 18.88 -47.37 -71.63
N GLY A 16 18.59 -47.02 -70.37
CA GLY A 16 18.56 -45.61 -69.96
C GLY A 16 18.60 -45.34 -68.45
N PHE A 17 19.25 -46.17 -67.63
CA PHE A 17 19.31 -46.02 -66.16
C PHE A 17 20.60 -45.37 -65.61
N ALA A 18 21.39 -44.70 -66.46
CA ALA A 18 22.67 -44.10 -66.06
C ALA A 18 22.60 -42.59 -65.70
N GLY A 19 21.49 -41.90 -65.97
CA GLY A 19 21.41 -40.44 -65.86
C GLY A 19 21.07 -39.85 -64.49
N GLN A 20 20.53 -40.64 -63.54
CA GLN A 20 20.07 -40.11 -62.24
C GLN A 20 21.23 -39.78 -61.28
N ALA A 21 22.37 -40.47 -61.38
CA ALA A 21 23.45 -40.33 -60.40
C ALA A 21 24.34 -39.09 -60.60
N GLN A 22 24.29 -38.48 -61.79
CA GLN A 22 25.15 -37.36 -62.16
C GLN A 22 24.54 -36.00 -61.74
N ALA A 23 23.21 -35.88 -61.73
CA ALA A 23 22.53 -34.60 -61.61
C ALA A 23 22.61 -33.97 -60.20
N TYR A 24 22.39 -34.74 -59.12
CA TYR A 24 22.40 -34.18 -57.76
C TYR A 24 23.82 -33.87 -57.24
N ASP A 25 24.85 -34.61 -57.67
CA ASP A 25 26.26 -34.34 -57.33
C ASP A 25 26.72 -32.99 -57.93
N ASP A 26 26.27 -32.68 -59.14
CA ASP A 26 26.51 -31.38 -59.78
C ASP A 26 25.78 -30.22 -59.07
N GLY A 27 24.60 -30.48 -58.51
CA GLY A 27 23.82 -29.51 -57.72
C GLY A 27 24.51 -29.17 -56.39
N LEU A 28 24.97 -30.18 -55.65
CA LEU A 28 25.73 -29.97 -54.41
C LEU A 28 27.06 -29.26 -54.66
N LYS A 29 27.79 -29.60 -55.74
CA LYS A 29 29.00 -28.86 -56.16
C LYS A 29 28.71 -27.41 -56.53
N ALA A 30 27.58 -27.14 -57.18
CA ALA A 30 27.17 -25.77 -57.51
C ALA A 30 26.88 -24.97 -56.22
N LEU A 31 26.22 -25.60 -55.24
CA LEU A 31 25.96 -25.02 -53.93
C LEU A 31 27.27 -24.72 -53.18
N GLU A 32 28.24 -25.64 -53.16
CA GLU A 32 29.57 -25.42 -52.55
C GLU A 32 30.35 -24.27 -53.21
N LYS A 33 30.19 -24.09 -54.53
CA LYS A 33 30.80 -23.00 -55.30
C LYS A 33 30.00 -21.69 -55.23
N LYS A 34 28.95 -21.61 -54.38
CA LYS A 34 28.05 -20.45 -54.25
C LYS A 34 27.33 -20.06 -55.55
N ASN A 35 27.18 -21.00 -56.48
CA ASN A 35 26.41 -20.79 -57.70
C ASN A 35 24.96 -21.20 -57.45
N TYR A 36 24.25 -20.35 -56.71
CA TYR A 36 22.94 -20.64 -56.13
C TYR A 36 21.84 -20.86 -57.18
N ASP A 37 21.78 -20.04 -58.24
CA ASP A 37 20.78 -20.19 -59.31
C ASP A 37 20.94 -21.52 -60.06
N LYS A 38 22.20 -21.91 -60.29
CA LYS A 38 22.52 -23.20 -60.90
C LYS A 38 22.13 -24.36 -59.97
N ALA A 39 22.45 -24.26 -58.68
CA ALA A 39 22.07 -25.28 -57.71
C ALA A 39 20.54 -25.44 -57.63
N LEU A 40 19.80 -24.33 -57.54
CA LEU A 40 18.34 -24.30 -57.54
C LEU A 40 17.75 -25.00 -58.78
N THR A 41 18.26 -24.65 -59.96
CA THR A 41 17.82 -25.23 -61.24
C THR A 41 18.03 -26.73 -61.27
N ILE A 42 19.22 -27.19 -60.84
CA ILE A 42 19.57 -28.61 -60.84
C ILE A 42 18.68 -29.40 -59.87
N PHE A 43 18.49 -28.92 -58.64
CA PHE A 43 17.67 -29.63 -57.67
C PHE A 43 16.19 -29.69 -58.10
N ASN A 44 15.62 -28.60 -58.62
CA ASN A 44 14.26 -28.60 -59.12
C ASN A 44 14.06 -29.55 -60.31
N GLN A 45 15.03 -29.63 -61.22
CA GLN A 45 15.00 -30.61 -62.31
C GLN A 45 15.10 -32.06 -61.81
N ALA A 46 15.82 -32.30 -60.72
CA ALA A 46 15.89 -33.61 -60.09
C ALA A 46 14.54 -33.98 -59.46
N LEU A 47 13.91 -33.07 -58.70
CA LEU A 47 12.58 -33.29 -58.12
C LEU A 47 11.48 -33.46 -59.16
N ALA A 48 11.56 -32.75 -60.30
CA ALA A 48 10.61 -32.93 -61.40
C ALA A 48 10.63 -34.34 -62.01
N LYS A 49 11.76 -35.06 -61.89
CA LYS A 49 11.93 -36.44 -62.36
C LYS A 49 11.66 -37.47 -61.27
N ASN A 50 11.99 -37.13 -60.02
CA ASN A 50 11.80 -37.97 -58.85
C ASN A 50 11.48 -37.09 -57.64
N PRO A 51 10.19 -36.95 -57.26
CA PRO A 51 9.77 -36.12 -56.12
C PRO A 51 10.43 -36.52 -54.80
N ASP A 52 10.76 -37.80 -54.62
CA ASP A 52 11.39 -38.36 -53.41
C ASP A 52 12.93 -38.41 -53.52
N ASP A 53 13.55 -37.61 -54.40
CA ASP A 53 15.01 -37.55 -54.51
C ASP A 53 15.62 -36.89 -53.27
N VAL A 54 16.05 -37.73 -52.33
CA VAL A 54 16.64 -37.32 -51.05
C VAL A 54 17.80 -36.33 -51.19
N ALA A 55 18.65 -36.48 -52.21
CA ALA A 55 19.80 -35.58 -52.39
C ALA A 55 19.34 -34.19 -52.85
N ALA A 56 18.35 -34.14 -53.74
CA ALA A 56 17.76 -32.88 -54.20
C ALA A 56 16.96 -32.18 -53.10
N LEU A 57 16.13 -32.93 -52.34
CA LEU A 57 15.39 -32.43 -51.19
C LEU A 57 16.34 -31.87 -50.11
N TYR A 58 17.37 -32.63 -49.74
CA TYR A 58 18.40 -32.17 -48.81
C TYR A 58 19.15 -30.94 -49.35
N GLY A 59 19.54 -30.94 -50.63
CA GLY A 59 20.22 -29.81 -51.28
C GLY A 59 19.39 -28.53 -51.29
N LEU A 60 18.10 -28.62 -51.61
CA LEU A 60 17.16 -27.48 -51.56
C LEU A 60 16.97 -26.97 -50.15
N SER A 61 16.83 -27.85 -49.16
CA SER A 61 16.72 -27.44 -47.77
C SER A 61 17.95 -26.64 -47.30
N LYS A 62 19.16 -27.05 -47.73
CA LYS A 62 20.38 -26.28 -47.46
C LYS A 62 20.33 -24.92 -48.14
N LEU A 63 20.11 -24.90 -49.45
CA LEU A 63 20.10 -23.67 -50.26
C LEU A 63 19.09 -22.64 -49.75
N LEU A 64 17.84 -23.05 -49.51
CA LEU A 64 16.74 -22.18 -49.10
C LEU A 64 16.87 -21.71 -47.64
N SER A 65 17.72 -22.35 -46.84
CA SER A 65 18.04 -21.93 -45.48
C SER A 65 19.19 -20.90 -45.40
N LEU A 66 19.93 -20.66 -46.50
CA LEU A 66 21.11 -19.79 -46.50
C LEU A 66 20.73 -18.30 -46.38
N PRO A 67 21.29 -17.55 -45.41
CA PRO A 67 21.07 -16.11 -45.27
C PRO A 67 21.43 -15.29 -46.51
N GLU A 68 22.48 -15.70 -47.25
CA GLU A 68 22.98 -14.99 -48.42
C GLU A 68 22.22 -15.32 -49.72
N PHE A 69 21.31 -16.28 -49.70
CA PHE A 69 20.52 -16.63 -50.87
C PHE A 69 19.35 -15.66 -51.04
N ALA A 70 19.28 -14.96 -52.17
CA ALA A 70 18.28 -13.92 -52.40
C ALA A 70 16.83 -14.44 -52.34
N ALA A 71 16.60 -15.69 -52.75
CA ALA A 71 15.30 -16.35 -52.69
C ALA A 71 15.19 -17.32 -51.49
N ARG A 72 15.86 -17.00 -50.38
CA ARG A 72 15.76 -17.72 -49.10
C ARG A 72 14.28 -17.83 -48.68
N ASP A 73 13.91 -19.03 -48.23
CA ASP A 73 12.55 -19.36 -47.84
C ASP A 73 12.60 -20.49 -46.81
N LEU A 74 12.46 -20.14 -45.53
CA LEU A 74 12.61 -21.09 -44.43
C LEU A 74 11.48 -22.11 -44.37
N GLU A 75 10.27 -21.73 -44.76
CA GLU A 75 9.12 -22.63 -44.82
C GLU A 75 9.36 -23.71 -45.88
N LYS A 76 9.75 -23.30 -47.10
CA LYS A 76 10.11 -24.27 -48.15
C LYS A 76 11.34 -25.10 -47.78
N ALA A 77 12.35 -24.50 -47.14
CA ALA A 77 13.49 -25.25 -46.64
C ALA A 77 13.05 -26.35 -45.66
N TYR A 78 12.12 -26.03 -44.75
CA TYR A 78 11.56 -26.97 -43.78
C TYR A 78 10.76 -28.10 -44.47
N VAL A 79 9.89 -27.75 -45.42
CA VAL A 79 9.14 -28.75 -46.20
C VAL A 79 10.10 -29.75 -46.86
N HIS A 80 11.12 -29.26 -47.57
CA HIS A 80 12.08 -30.14 -48.24
C HIS A 80 12.89 -31.02 -47.30
N ILE A 81 13.28 -30.54 -46.11
CA ILE A 81 14.01 -31.41 -45.16
C ILE A 81 13.11 -32.46 -44.52
N ILE A 82 11.84 -32.14 -44.29
CA ILE A 82 10.85 -33.12 -43.80
C ILE A 82 10.58 -34.18 -44.86
N ASP A 83 10.43 -33.79 -46.12
CA ASP A 83 10.31 -34.73 -47.24
C ASP A 83 11.56 -35.61 -47.36
N ALA A 84 12.77 -35.02 -47.25
CA ALA A 84 14.03 -35.77 -47.26
C ALA A 84 14.10 -36.81 -46.13
N ARG A 85 13.65 -36.42 -44.92
CA ARG A 85 13.58 -37.29 -43.74
C ARG A 85 12.59 -38.42 -43.92
N GLY A 86 11.46 -38.19 -44.59
CA GLY A 86 10.47 -39.21 -44.95
C GLY A 86 10.96 -40.17 -46.03
N ALA A 87 11.64 -39.64 -47.07
CA ALA A 87 12.12 -40.40 -48.21
C ALA A 87 13.40 -41.23 -47.92
N TYR A 88 14.30 -40.76 -47.05
CA TYR A 88 15.57 -41.43 -46.75
C TYR A 88 15.40 -42.87 -46.23
N PRO A 89 14.52 -43.17 -45.26
CA PRO A 89 14.28 -44.54 -44.81
C PRO A 89 13.79 -45.46 -45.92
N MET A 90 12.98 -44.94 -46.85
CA MET A 90 12.39 -45.67 -47.98
C MET A 90 13.38 -45.90 -49.13
N ALA A 91 14.51 -45.20 -49.16
CA ALA A 91 15.51 -45.33 -50.20
C ALA A 91 16.19 -46.71 -50.18
N SER A 92 16.48 -47.26 -51.37
CA SER A 92 17.20 -48.53 -51.51
C SER A 92 18.61 -48.49 -50.91
N ASP A 93 19.16 -49.62 -50.49
CA ASP A 93 20.54 -49.71 -49.95
C ASP A 93 21.59 -49.18 -50.93
N LYS A 94 21.38 -49.36 -52.24
CA LYS A 94 22.24 -48.81 -53.28
C LYS A 94 22.21 -47.28 -53.28
N THR A 95 21.03 -46.69 -53.09
CA THR A 95 20.84 -45.24 -52.98
C THR A 95 21.47 -44.71 -51.68
N LYS A 96 21.22 -45.35 -50.53
CA LYS A 96 21.82 -44.97 -49.24
C LYS A 96 23.35 -45.00 -49.28
N LYS A 97 23.96 -46.02 -49.90
CA LYS A 97 25.43 -46.06 -50.12
C LYS A 97 25.96 -44.90 -50.96
N LYS A 98 25.19 -44.40 -51.93
CA LYS A 98 25.58 -43.22 -52.72
C LYS A 98 25.42 -41.92 -51.93
N LEU A 99 24.30 -41.76 -51.22
CA LEU A 99 24.05 -40.61 -50.34
C LEU A 99 25.14 -40.48 -49.27
N SER A 100 25.56 -41.59 -48.67
CA SER A 100 26.67 -41.62 -47.70
C SER A 100 28.00 -41.11 -48.29
N LYS A 101 28.31 -41.42 -49.56
CA LYS A 101 29.49 -40.86 -50.25
C LYS A 101 29.41 -39.35 -50.43
N LEU A 102 28.21 -38.80 -50.50
CA LEU A 102 27.93 -37.36 -50.52
C LEU A 102 27.82 -36.76 -49.11
N LYS A 103 28.11 -37.53 -48.07
CA LYS A 103 27.92 -37.14 -46.66
C LYS A 103 26.47 -36.78 -46.32
N ILE A 104 25.53 -37.43 -47.00
CA ILE A 104 24.10 -37.36 -46.73
C ILE A 104 23.71 -38.68 -46.07
N ASP A 105 23.59 -38.64 -44.76
CA ASP A 105 23.05 -39.73 -43.94
C ASP A 105 21.90 -39.19 -43.07
N GLU A 106 21.29 -40.09 -42.29
CA GLU A 106 20.20 -39.74 -41.37
C GLU A 106 20.62 -38.61 -40.40
N GLN A 107 21.86 -38.64 -39.92
CA GLN A 107 22.38 -37.61 -39.02
C GLN A 107 22.53 -36.26 -39.73
N ALA A 108 23.02 -36.23 -40.98
CA ALA A 108 23.12 -35.02 -41.77
C ALA A 108 21.75 -34.38 -42.02
N ILE A 109 20.73 -35.20 -42.31
CA ILE A 109 19.34 -34.75 -42.46
C ILE A 109 18.81 -34.18 -41.14
N ALA A 110 19.00 -34.89 -40.02
CA ALA A 110 18.58 -34.42 -38.70
C ALA A 110 19.29 -33.11 -38.28
N ASN A 111 20.58 -32.99 -38.58
CA ASN A 111 21.36 -31.78 -38.32
C ASN A 111 20.86 -30.60 -39.16
N GLN A 112 20.53 -30.83 -40.43
CA GLN A 112 19.98 -29.78 -41.28
C GLN A 112 18.58 -29.36 -40.84
N GLN A 113 17.73 -30.30 -40.39
CA GLN A 113 16.45 -29.95 -39.80
C GLN A 113 16.64 -29.11 -38.54
N THR A 114 17.55 -29.51 -37.65
CA THR A 114 17.87 -28.76 -36.42
C THR A 114 18.39 -27.35 -36.73
N LEU A 115 19.19 -27.18 -37.79
CA LEU A 115 19.64 -25.87 -38.25
C LEU A 115 18.46 -25.01 -38.71
N ILE A 116 17.58 -25.55 -39.55
CA ILE A 116 16.38 -24.84 -40.03
C ILE A 116 15.49 -24.46 -38.85
N ASP A 117 15.23 -25.40 -37.94
CA ASP A 117 14.45 -25.20 -36.71
C ASP A 117 15.07 -24.07 -35.86
N SER A 118 16.39 -24.07 -35.67
CA SER A 118 17.10 -23.02 -34.92
C SER A 118 16.93 -21.64 -35.55
N VAL A 119 17.05 -21.56 -36.87
CA VAL A 119 16.98 -20.29 -37.60
C VAL A 119 15.56 -19.76 -37.64
N ALA A 120 14.57 -20.64 -37.84
CA ALA A 120 13.16 -20.30 -37.75
C ALA A 120 12.78 -19.83 -36.33
N PHE A 121 13.24 -20.53 -35.29
CA PHE A 121 13.02 -20.13 -33.89
C PHE A 121 13.58 -18.74 -33.59
N VAL A 122 14.83 -18.45 -34.00
CA VAL A 122 15.44 -17.12 -33.80
C VAL A 122 14.61 -16.04 -34.49
N GLN A 123 14.15 -16.28 -35.72
CA GLN A 123 13.34 -15.32 -36.46
C GLN A 123 12.01 -15.01 -35.76
N VAL A 124 11.28 -16.01 -35.28
CA VAL A 124 10.01 -15.77 -34.56
C VAL A 124 10.24 -15.20 -33.17
N ALA A 125 11.35 -15.55 -32.50
CA ALA A 125 11.70 -15.01 -31.19
C ALA A 125 12.01 -13.50 -31.24
N GLU A 126 12.62 -13.02 -32.33
CA GLU A 126 12.89 -11.60 -32.54
C GLU A 126 11.62 -10.77 -32.82
N GLN A 127 10.59 -11.38 -33.41
CA GLN A 127 9.32 -10.71 -33.70
C GLN A 127 8.52 -10.39 -32.44
N LYS A 128 8.71 -11.17 -31.37
CA LYS A 128 7.94 -11.08 -30.10
C LYS A 128 6.41 -11.16 -30.33
N ASP A 129 6.01 -11.93 -31.33
CA ASP A 129 4.62 -12.12 -31.72
C ASP A 129 4.17 -13.51 -31.25
N LEU A 130 3.09 -13.57 -30.46
CA LEU A 130 2.57 -14.82 -29.90
C LEU A 130 1.98 -15.75 -30.96
N ASP A 131 1.40 -15.20 -32.03
CA ASP A 131 0.80 -15.97 -33.12
C ASP A 131 1.90 -16.57 -34.00
N ALA A 132 2.94 -15.81 -34.34
CA ALA A 132 4.09 -16.33 -35.09
C ALA A 132 4.86 -17.41 -34.31
N LEU A 133 5.00 -17.23 -32.99
CA LEU A 133 5.62 -18.24 -32.13
C LEU A 133 4.75 -19.51 -32.01
N GLN A 134 3.43 -19.35 -31.95
CA GLN A 134 2.49 -20.48 -31.96
C GLN A 134 2.54 -21.23 -33.29
N GLU A 135 2.56 -20.52 -34.42
CA GLU A 135 2.69 -21.11 -35.75
C GLU A 135 3.99 -21.93 -35.88
N TYR A 136 5.12 -21.40 -35.41
CA TYR A 136 6.37 -22.14 -35.35
C TYR A 136 6.21 -23.46 -34.57
N MET A 137 5.58 -23.42 -33.39
CA MET A 137 5.36 -24.64 -32.59
C MET A 137 4.43 -25.65 -33.28
N ASP A 138 3.44 -25.17 -34.02
CA ASP A 138 2.48 -26.02 -34.75
C ASP A 138 3.10 -26.65 -36.01
N VAL A 139 4.01 -25.95 -36.69
CA VAL A 139 4.72 -26.46 -37.87
C VAL A 139 5.90 -27.35 -37.46
N HIS A 140 6.72 -26.90 -36.50
CA HIS A 140 7.99 -27.54 -36.12
C HIS A 140 7.85 -28.52 -34.95
N LYS A 141 6.88 -29.44 -35.01
CA LYS A 141 6.48 -30.34 -33.90
C LYS A 141 7.57 -31.29 -33.37
N THR A 142 8.67 -31.44 -34.08
CA THR A 142 9.82 -32.27 -33.65
C THR A 142 11.08 -31.45 -33.36
N SER A 143 10.96 -30.13 -33.29
CA SER A 143 12.08 -29.24 -33.03
C SER A 143 12.60 -29.40 -31.60
N VAL A 144 13.92 -29.38 -31.45
CA VAL A 144 14.59 -29.35 -30.14
C VAL A 144 14.41 -28.01 -29.40
N TYR A 145 13.82 -27.01 -30.05
CA TYR A 145 13.57 -25.68 -29.48
C TYR A 145 12.14 -25.51 -28.96
N LEU A 146 11.29 -26.54 -28.98
CA LEU A 146 9.90 -26.43 -28.49
C LEU A 146 9.82 -25.98 -27.02
N ASP A 147 10.63 -26.55 -26.12
CA ASP A 147 10.68 -26.13 -24.72
C ASP A 147 11.05 -24.64 -24.56
N LYS A 148 11.98 -24.15 -25.41
CA LYS A 148 12.37 -22.73 -25.41
C LYS A 148 11.27 -21.84 -25.98
N ALA A 149 10.54 -22.31 -26.99
CA ALA A 149 9.39 -21.62 -27.55
C ALA A 149 8.24 -21.52 -26.53
N GLU A 150 7.97 -22.59 -25.78
CA GLU A 150 6.99 -22.58 -24.69
C GLU A 150 7.36 -21.57 -23.59
N GLN A 151 8.63 -21.57 -23.17
CA GLN A 151 9.12 -20.61 -22.18
C GLN A 151 9.01 -19.16 -22.68
N LEU A 152 9.42 -18.89 -23.93
CA LEU A 152 9.30 -17.56 -24.52
C LEU A 152 7.84 -17.12 -24.63
N LYS A 153 6.94 -18.02 -24.99
CA LYS A 153 5.51 -17.75 -25.08
C LYS A 153 4.91 -17.37 -23.73
N GLU A 154 5.28 -18.08 -22.66
CA GLU A 154 4.87 -17.74 -21.30
C GLU A 154 5.46 -16.39 -20.85
N ASP A 155 6.74 -16.14 -21.14
CA ASP A 155 7.40 -14.88 -20.77
C ASP A 155 6.75 -13.68 -21.50
N LEU A 156 6.44 -13.80 -22.80
CA LEU A 156 5.70 -12.78 -23.54
C LEU A 156 4.27 -12.57 -23.00
N ALA A 157 3.56 -13.67 -22.72
CA ALA A 157 2.22 -13.59 -22.12
C ALA A 157 2.25 -12.92 -20.73
N PHE A 158 3.31 -13.16 -19.95
CA PHE A 158 3.53 -12.48 -18.67
C PHE A 158 3.77 -10.98 -18.86
N GLU A 159 4.64 -10.58 -19.79
CA GLU A 159 4.90 -9.17 -20.10
C GLU A 159 3.62 -8.44 -20.53
N GLU A 160 2.82 -9.06 -21.41
CA GLU A 160 1.53 -8.53 -21.85
C GLU A 160 0.54 -8.41 -20.69
N THR A 161 0.44 -9.45 -19.85
CA THR A 161 -0.44 -9.45 -18.67
C THR A 161 -0.11 -8.30 -17.72
N ILE A 162 1.18 -8.05 -17.47
CA ILE A 162 1.63 -6.95 -16.61
C ILE A 162 1.37 -5.59 -17.27
N ARG A 163 1.54 -5.49 -18.59
CA ARG A 163 1.28 -4.27 -19.37
C ARG A 163 -0.19 -3.90 -19.39
N GLU A 164 -1.08 -4.86 -19.62
CA GLU A 164 -2.52 -4.64 -19.65
C GLU A 164 -3.07 -4.28 -18.27
N ASN A 165 -2.57 -4.95 -17.21
CA ASN A 165 -2.93 -4.66 -15.82
C ASN A 165 -4.47 -4.66 -15.61
N THR A 166 -5.15 -5.68 -16.16
CA THR A 166 -6.60 -5.86 -16.03
C THR A 166 -6.95 -7.15 -15.29
N ASP A 167 -8.16 -7.21 -14.71
CA ASP A 167 -8.64 -8.40 -14.00
C ASP A 167 -8.71 -9.61 -14.95
N LYS A 168 -9.13 -9.36 -16.20
CA LYS A 168 -9.21 -10.37 -17.26
C LYS A 168 -7.83 -10.94 -17.59
N ALA A 169 -6.84 -10.08 -17.88
CA ALA A 169 -5.49 -10.52 -18.23
C ALA A 169 -4.85 -11.36 -17.11
N TYR A 170 -4.97 -10.89 -15.86
CA TYR A 170 -4.45 -11.62 -14.71
C TYR A 170 -5.14 -12.97 -14.49
N SER A 171 -6.48 -13.01 -14.56
CA SER A 171 -7.23 -14.25 -14.40
C SER A 171 -6.93 -15.25 -15.52
N GLU A 172 -6.77 -14.78 -16.76
CA GLU A 172 -6.44 -15.64 -17.90
C GLU A 172 -5.02 -16.22 -17.78
N PHE A 173 -4.03 -15.40 -17.38
CA PHE A 173 -2.67 -15.87 -17.14
C PHE A 173 -2.62 -16.94 -16.05
N LEU A 174 -3.23 -16.68 -14.89
CA LEU A 174 -3.22 -17.63 -13.76
C LEU A 174 -3.94 -18.95 -14.08
N LYS A 175 -4.95 -18.91 -14.95
CA LYS A 175 -5.65 -20.10 -15.45
C LYS A 175 -4.82 -20.86 -16.48
N LYS A 176 -4.16 -20.17 -17.40
CA LYS A 176 -3.39 -20.76 -18.51
C LYS A 176 -2.03 -21.30 -18.06
N TYR A 177 -1.40 -20.66 -17.07
CA TYR A 177 -0.06 -21.01 -16.58
C TYR A 177 -0.05 -21.28 -15.06
N PRO A 178 -0.75 -22.32 -14.56
CA PRO A 178 -0.91 -22.58 -13.14
C PRO A 178 0.38 -22.97 -12.40
N ASN A 179 1.42 -23.38 -13.14
CA ASN A 179 2.74 -23.77 -12.65
C ASN A 179 3.85 -22.80 -13.07
N SER A 180 3.50 -21.61 -13.57
CA SER A 180 4.45 -20.58 -13.99
C SER A 180 5.38 -20.17 -12.85
N LYS A 181 6.66 -19.91 -13.16
CA LYS A 181 7.60 -19.22 -12.26
C LYS A 181 7.11 -17.83 -11.85
N ASN A 182 6.29 -17.20 -12.70
CA ASN A 182 5.74 -15.85 -12.52
C ASN A 182 4.37 -15.84 -11.82
N LYS A 183 3.77 -17.01 -11.51
CA LYS A 183 2.44 -17.13 -10.91
C LYS A 183 2.27 -16.24 -9.67
N GLU A 184 3.20 -16.31 -8.72
CA GLU A 184 3.11 -15.54 -7.48
C GLU A 184 3.21 -14.02 -7.73
N ALA A 185 4.06 -13.61 -8.67
CA ALA A 185 4.19 -12.20 -9.05
C ALA A 185 2.89 -11.68 -9.69
N VAL A 186 2.28 -12.47 -10.57
CA VAL A 186 0.99 -12.17 -11.20
C VAL A 186 -0.13 -12.13 -10.16
N LYS A 187 -0.22 -13.15 -9.30
CA LYS A 187 -1.23 -13.22 -8.24
C LYS A 187 -1.15 -12.02 -7.31
N LYS A 188 0.04 -11.62 -6.89
CA LYS A 188 0.25 -10.44 -6.05
C LYS A 188 -0.25 -9.15 -6.71
N LYS A 189 -0.01 -8.98 -8.01
CA LYS A 189 -0.51 -7.83 -8.77
C LYS A 189 -2.03 -7.86 -8.91
N TYR A 190 -2.59 -9.04 -9.19
CA TYR A 190 -4.02 -9.25 -9.29
C TYR A 190 -4.75 -8.94 -7.98
N ASP A 191 -4.30 -9.51 -6.87
CA ASP A 191 -4.88 -9.26 -5.55
C ASP A 191 -4.86 -7.76 -5.21
N LYS A 192 -3.78 -7.06 -5.57
CA LYS A 192 -3.66 -5.61 -5.38
C LYS A 192 -4.66 -4.83 -6.23
N LEU A 193 -4.82 -5.21 -7.50
CA LEU A 193 -5.75 -4.56 -8.42
C LEU A 193 -7.19 -4.70 -7.93
N ILE A 194 -7.57 -5.92 -7.54
CA ILE A 194 -8.90 -6.20 -6.98
C ILE A 194 -9.15 -5.39 -5.72
N TYR A 195 -8.22 -5.39 -4.77
CA TYR A 195 -8.35 -4.57 -3.56
C TYR A 195 -8.50 -3.08 -3.87
N THR A 196 -7.67 -2.55 -4.78
CA THR A 196 -7.71 -1.14 -5.16
C THR A 196 -9.05 -0.75 -5.79
N LYS A 197 -9.58 -1.58 -6.70
CA LYS A 197 -10.88 -1.36 -7.34
C LYS A 197 -12.05 -1.51 -6.36
N ALA A 198 -12.07 -2.59 -5.60
CA ALA A 198 -13.15 -2.89 -4.66
C ALA A 198 -13.24 -1.86 -3.53
N THR A 199 -12.15 -1.16 -3.23
CA THR A 199 -12.07 -0.14 -2.16
C THR A 199 -11.91 1.28 -2.67
N GLU A 200 -12.18 1.52 -3.96
CA GLU A 200 -11.93 2.80 -4.64
C GLU A 200 -12.65 4.00 -3.98
N SER A 201 -13.91 3.83 -3.57
CA SER A 201 -14.68 4.88 -2.91
C SER A 201 -14.18 5.21 -1.50
N LYS A 202 -13.37 4.32 -0.90
CA LYS A 202 -12.80 4.42 0.45
C LYS A 202 -13.85 4.59 1.56
N ASP A 203 -15.11 4.24 1.29
CA ASP A 203 -16.17 4.25 2.29
C ASP A 203 -16.31 2.88 2.97
N TYR A 204 -17.05 2.86 4.07
CA TYR A 204 -17.24 1.63 4.85
C TYR A 204 -17.97 0.53 4.07
N LYS A 205 -18.84 0.87 3.10
CA LYS A 205 -19.56 -0.12 2.29
C LYS A 205 -18.62 -0.81 1.32
N ALA A 206 -17.69 -0.09 0.71
CA ALA A 206 -16.68 -0.63 -0.17
C ALA A 206 -15.72 -1.57 0.58
N TYR A 207 -15.22 -1.17 1.75
CA TYR A 207 -14.42 -2.08 2.57
C TYR A 207 -15.23 -3.30 3.04
N LYS A 208 -16.49 -3.12 3.44
CA LYS A 208 -17.36 -4.24 3.83
C LYS A 208 -17.58 -5.22 2.66
N PHE A 209 -17.87 -4.69 1.48
CA PHE A 209 -18.01 -5.47 0.26
C PHE A 209 -16.75 -6.27 -0.02
N PHE A 210 -15.56 -5.66 0.10
CA PHE A 210 -14.31 -6.36 -0.09
C PHE A 210 -14.09 -7.48 0.95
N ILE A 211 -14.33 -7.21 2.23
CA ILE A 211 -14.21 -8.18 3.32
C ILE A 211 -15.11 -9.40 3.09
N ASP A 212 -16.34 -9.17 2.61
CA ASP A 212 -17.32 -10.23 2.40
C ASP A 212 -17.02 -11.08 1.16
N ASN A 213 -16.51 -10.46 0.09
CA ASN A 213 -16.33 -11.14 -1.20
C ASN A 213 -14.90 -11.67 -1.43
N TYR A 214 -13.91 -11.21 -0.65
CA TYR A 214 -12.50 -11.61 -0.80
C TYR A 214 -11.85 -12.01 0.54
N PRO A 215 -12.40 -12.99 1.28
CA PRO A 215 -11.94 -13.35 2.63
C PRO A 215 -10.51 -13.93 2.67
N GLU A 216 -10.04 -14.51 1.56
CA GLU A 216 -8.68 -15.07 1.44
C GLU A 216 -7.65 -14.07 0.90
N SER A 217 -8.04 -12.82 0.69
CA SER A 217 -7.14 -11.80 0.15
C SER A 217 -6.02 -11.46 1.16
N PRO A 218 -4.77 -11.26 0.71
CA PRO A 218 -3.71 -10.75 1.57
C PRO A 218 -3.98 -9.34 2.13
N TYR A 219 -4.98 -8.63 1.61
CA TYR A 219 -5.39 -7.29 2.08
C TYR A 219 -6.55 -7.31 3.08
N ILE A 220 -6.98 -8.49 3.56
CA ILE A 220 -8.18 -8.61 4.40
C ILE A 220 -8.06 -7.85 5.73
N GLU A 221 -6.90 -7.92 6.39
CA GLU A 221 -6.68 -7.22 7.67
C GLU A 221 -6.61 -5.69 7.47
N GLU A 222 -5.95 -5.24 6.40
CA GLU A 222 -5.92 -3.81 6.04
C GLU A 222 -7.34 -3.29 5.75
N ALA A 223 -8.16 -4.08 5.04
CA ALA A 223 -9.54 -3.74 4.75
C ALA A 223 -10.40 -3.66 6.02
N LYS A 224 -10.23 -4.58 6.98
CA LYS A 224 -10.93 -4.55 8.28
C LYS A 224 -10.56 -3.29 9.08
N GLU A 225 -9.28 -2.95 9.17
CA GLU A 225 -8.85 -1.75 9.86
C GLU A 225 -9.45 -0.48 9.24
N LYS A 226 -9.42 -0.38 7.91
CA LYS A 226 -9.99 0.75 7.18
C LYS A 226 -11.51 0.79 7.25
N TYR A 227 -12.17 -0.37 7.27
CA TYR A 227 -13.60 -0.50 7.48
C TYR A 227 -14.00 0.13 8.82
N GLU A 228 -13.36 -0.24 9.93
CA GLU A 228 -13.70 0.29 11.24
C GLU A 228 -13.54 1.82 11.31
N VAL A 229 -12.45 2.35 10.73
CA VAL A 229 -12.20 3.80 10.66
C VAL A 229 -13.30 4.49 9.84
N ALA A 230 -13.61 3.97 8.66
CA ALA A 230 -14.60 4.57 7.76
C ALA A 230 -16.01 4.49 8.35
N LEU A 231 -16.33 3.38 9.03
CA LEU A 231 -17.60 3.17 9.70
C LEU A 231 -17.79 4.17 10.84
N PHE A 232 -16.79 4.31 11.73
CA PHE A 232 -16.83 5.30 12.80
C PHE A 232 -17.07 6.71 12.25
N LYS A 233 -16.25 7.15 11.29
CA LYS A 233 -16.40 8.46 10.66
C LYS A 233 -17.77 8.67 10.01
N HIS A 234 -18.33 7.63 9.39
CA HIS A 234 -19.64 7.71 8.77
C HIS A 234 -20.75 7.84 9.80
N LEU A 235 -20.73 7.02 10.84
CA LEU A 235 -21.76 6.99 11.87
C LEU A 235 -21.73 8.23 12.78
N THR A 236 -20.58 8.88 12.92
CA THR A 236 -20.41 10.09 13.74
C THR A 236 -20.15 11.34 12.89
N ALA A 237 -20.60 11.34 11.63
CA ALA A 237 -20.30 12.41 10.68
C ALA A 237 -20.93 13.76 11.06
N ASP A 238 -22.06 13.74 11.79
CA ASP A 238 -22.75 14.95 12.22
C ASP A 238 -22.15 15.58 13.49
N ASP A 239 -21.15 14.93 14.09
CA ASP A 239 -20.49 15.35 15.33
C ASP A 239 -21.53 15.70 16.42
N THR A 240 -22.54 14.85 16.61
CA THR A 240 -23.53 14.99 17.67
C THR A 240 -23.28 14.02 18.81
N GLU A 241 -23.69 14.40 20.02
CA GLU A 241 -23.68 13.51 21.18
C GLU A 241 -24.44 12.21 20.89
N THR A 242 -25.62 12.32 20.28
CA THR A 242 -26.46 11.17 19.92
C THR A 242 -25.76 10.21 18.96
N SER A 243 -25.00 10.72 17.99
CA SER A 243 -24.24 9.85 17.06
C SER A 243 -23.15 9.04 17.75
N TYR A 244 -22.43 9.66 18.69
CA TYR A 244 -21.40 8.98 19.49
C TYR A 244 -22.01 7.97 20.46
N GLU A 245 -23.12 8.32 21.12
CA GLU A 245 -23.87 7.40 21.98
C GLU A 245 -24.33 6.18 21.20
N ALA A 246 -24.98 6.40 20.05
CA ALA A 246 -25.40 5.32 19.18
C ALA A 246 -24.22 4.45 18.72
N TYR A 247 -23.06 5.05 18.46
CA TYR A 247 -21.85 4.30 18.12
C TYR A 247 -21.38 3.40 19.28
N ILE A 248 -21.30 3.93 20.50
CA ILE A 248 -20.87 3.18 21.68
C ILE A 248 -21.82 2.00 21.96
N ASP A 249 -23.13 2.23 21.85
CA ASP A 249 -24.15 1.21 22.10
C ASP A 249 -24.11 0.08 21.06
N ASN A 250 -23.92 0.41 19.79
CA ASN A 250 -23.90 -0.58 18.71
C ASN A 250 -22.53 -1.26 18.54
N TYR A 251 -21.45 -0.66 19.05
CA TYR A 251 -20.06 -1.14 18.87
C TYR A 251 -19.23 -1.06 20.16
N PRO A 252 -19.64 -1.73 21.26
CA PRO A 252 -19.00 -1.59 22.58
C PRO A 252 -17.55 -2.09 22.64
N ASP A 253 -17.17 -3.03 21.78
CA ASP A 253 -15.81 -3.59 21.71
C ASP A 253 -14.89 -2.83 20.73
N SER A 254 -15.41 -1.78 20.08
CA SER A 254 -14.62 -1.01 19.11
C SER A 254 -13.49 -0.22 19.79
N LYS A 255 -12.31 -0.20 19.16
CA LYS A 255 -11.19 0.66 19.57
C LYS A 255 -11.52 2.16 19.52
N PHE A 256 -12.58 2.55 18.82
CA PHE A 256 -13.06 3.94 18.73
C PHE A 256 -13.99 4.35 19.87
N VAL A 257 -14.42 3.44 20.75
CA VAL A 257 -15.28 3.78 21.90
C VAL A 257 -14.65 4.88 22.75
N LYS A 258 -13.35 4.78 23.04
CA LYS A 258 -12.64 5.83 23.79
C LYS A 258 -12.71 7.20 23.09
N ILE A 259 -12.56 7.22 21.76
CA ILE A 259 -12.62 8.46 20.98
C ILE A 259 -14.05 9.03 21.01
N ALA A 260 -15.07 8.18 20.94
CA ALA A 260 -16.47 8.59 21.09
C ALA A 260 -16.74 9.17 22.49
N GLU A 261 -16.30 8.49 23.56
CA GLU A 261 -16.40 8.97 24.95
C GLU A 261 -15.71 10.34 25.14
N ASP A 262 -14.50 10.49 24.62
CA ASP A 262 -13.74 11.74 24.66
C ASP A 262 -14.45 12.86 23.87
N SER A 263 -15.06 12.53 22.73
CA SER A 263 -15.80 13.49 21.90
C SER A 263 -17.10 13.96 22.57
N ILE A 264 -17.81 13.07 23.26
CA ILE A 264 -18.96 13.44 24.10
C ILE A 264 -18.50 14.38 25.21
N PHE A 265 -17.46 14.01 25.96
CA PHE A 265 -16.95 14.85 27.06
C PHE A 265 -16.53 16.24 26.59
N ALA A 266 -15.90 16.33 25.41
CA ALA A 266 -15.49 17.59 24.81
C ALA A 266 -16.66 18.57 24.60
N LYS A 267 -17.89 18.08 24.35
CA LYS A 267 -19.08 18.93 24.18
C LYS A 267 -19.47 19.66 25.47
N TYR A 268 -19.22 19.05 26.63
CA TYR A 268 -19.45 19.67 27.94
C TYR A 268 -18.27 20.51 28.43
N THR A 269 -17.07 20.29 27.89
CA THR A 269 -15.86 20.99 28.32
C THR A 269 -15.45 22.16 27.43
N SER A 270 -16.10 22.32 26.26
CA SER A 270 -15.77 23.37 25.28
C SER A 270 -15.88 24.79 25.87
N PHE A 271 -16.85 24.99 26.76
CA PHE A 271 -16.99 26.19 27.58
C PHE A 271 -17.05 25.79 29.05
N PRO A 272 -15.94 25.89 29.80
CA PRO A 272 -15.90 25.46 31.19
C PRO A 272 -16.97 26.17 32.02
N SER A 273 -17.94 25.40 32.50
CA SER A 273 -18.96 25.91 33.42
C SER A 273 -19.51 24.81 34.29
N ILE A 274 -19.82 25.15 35.52
CA ILE A 274 -20.38 24.22 36.50
C ILE A 274 -21.67 23.55 35.98
N PRO A 275 -22.65 24.28 35.41
CA PRO A 275 -23.87 23.65 34.91
C PRO A 275 -23.62 22.59 33.83
N GLU A 276 -22.66 22.81 32.92
CA GLU A 276 -22.32 21.82 31.88
C GLU A 276 -21.77 20.53 32.50
N TYR A 277 -20.84 20.64 33.44
CA TYR A 277 -20.27 19.48 34.11
C TYR A 277 -21.30 18.75 34.99
N GLU A 278 -22.21 19.47 35.63
CA GLU A 278 -23.34 18.88 36.36
C GLU A 278 -24.24 18.06 35.42
N ARG A 279 -24.58 18.60 34.24
CA ARG A 279 -25.34 17.87 33.21
C ARG A 279 -24.59 16.62 32.75
N TYR A 280 -23.28 16.71 32.55
CA TYR A 280 -22.45 15.56 32.17
C TYR A 280 -22.49 14.46 33.23
N ILE A 281 -22.27 14.80 34.50
CA ILE A 281 -22.28 13.85 35.62
C ILE A 281 -23.66 13.18 35.75
N GLN A 282 -24.73 13.97 35.62
CA GLN A 282 -26.10 13.46 35.68
C GLN A 282 -26.40 12.49 34.52
N LYS A 283 -25.96 12.82 33.31
CA LYS A 283 -26.25 12.01 32.12
C LYS A 283 -25.33 10.78 32.02
N TYR A 284 -24.07 10.88 32.43
CA TYR A 284 -23.06 9.84 32.30
C TYR A 284 -22.39 9.44 33.63
N PRO A 285 -23.14 8.99 34.64
CA PRO A 285 -22.60 8.72 35.99
C PRO A 285 -21.52 7.64 36.01
N ASN A 286 -21.52 6.72 35.04
CA ASN A 286 -20.56 5.62 34.92
C ASN A 286 -19.42 5.92 33.93
N SER A 287 -19.31 7.15 33.44
CA SER A 287 -18.25 7.53 32.49
C SER A 287 -16.87 7.42 33.14
N LYS A 288 -15.89 6.96 32.35
CA LYS A 288 -14.46 7.00 32.74
C LYS A 288 -13.94 8.43 32.96
N LYS A 289 -14.68 9.45 32.46
CA LYS A 289 -14.38 10.88 32.61
C LYS A 289 -15.10 11.54 33.78
N ILE A 290 -15.84 10.79 34.60
CA ILE A 290 -16.58 11.34 35.73
C ILE A 290 -15.68 12.09 36.71
N TYR A 291 -14.46 11.57 36.94
CA TYR A 291 -13.45 12.23 37.76
C TYR A 291 -13.07 13.61 37.21
N GLU A 292 -12.78 13.67 35.90
CA GLU A 292 -12.37 14.90 35.24
C GLU A 292 -13.49 15.96 35.35
N ALA A 293 -14.76 15.56 35.17
CA ALA A 293 -15.90 16.45 35.35
C ALA A 293 -16.01 16.99 36.79
N TRP A 294 -15.94 16.10 37.79
CA TRP A 294 -15.99 16.48 39.20
C TRP A 294 -14.86 17.45 39.58
N ASN A 295 -13.64 17.16 39.12
CA ASN A 295 -12.49 18.03 39.37
C ASN A 295 -12.65 19.42 38.74
N LYS A 296 -13.27 19.51 37.55
CA LYS A 296 -13.56 20.81 36.92
C LYS A 296 -14.59 21.62 37.71
N ILE A 297 -15.65 20.97 38.21
CA ILE A 297 -16.61 21.65 39.10
C ILE A 297 -15.89 22.14 40.35
N TYR A 298 -15.07 21.28 40.97
CA TYR A 298 -14.33 21.62 42.17
C TYR A 298 -13.50 22.89 41.97
N ILE A 299 -12.60 22.89 40.97
CA ILE A 299 -11.72 24.02 40.67
C ILE A 299 -12.50 25.32 40.39
N LEU A 300 -13.61 25.24 39.64
CA LEU A 300 -14.42 26.40 39.32
C LEU A 300 -15.20 26.93 40.52
N TYR A 301 -15.72 26.03 41.37
CA TYR A 301 -16.51 26.40 42.55
C TYR A 301 -15.61 26.99 43.64
N THR A 302 -14.40 26.45 43.82
CA THR A 302 -13.47 26.81 44.90
C THR A 302 -12.44 27.86 44.51
N GLU A 303 -12.65 28.56 43.39
CA GLU A 303 -11.71 29.53 42.83
C GLU A 303 -11.28 30.63 43.82
N SER A 304 -12.17 31.05 44.73
CA SER A 304 -11.85 32.09 45.72
C SER A 304 -10.83 31.62 46.75
N GLY A 305 -10.84 30.34 47.10
CA GLY A 305 -10.02 29.78 48.18
C GLY A 305 -10.50 30.17 49.58
N ASP A 306 -11.71 30.70 49.74
CA ASP A 306 -12.27 31.01 51.06
C ASP A 306 -12.72 29.72 51.77
N PRO A 307 -12.50 29.54 53.09
CA PRO A 307 -12.87 28.33 53.81
C PRO A 307 -14.36 27.95 53.68
N GLU A 308 -15.23 28.96 53.64
CA GLU A 308 -16.68 28.76 53.54
C GLU A 308 -17.09 28.14 52.20
N VAL A 309 -16.42 28.51 51.11
CA VAL A 309 -16.74 28.03 49.75
C VAL A 309 -16.51 26.52 49.63
N TYR A 310 -15.49 25.97 50.28
CA TYR A 310 -15.26 24.51 50.32
C TYR A 310 -16.35 23.78 51.12
N THR A 311 -16.84 24.39 52.21
CA THR A 311 -17.94 23.83 53.01
C THR A 311 -19.26 23.85 52.22
N GLN A 312 -19.53 24.96 51.53
CA GLN A 312 -20.69 25.08 50.64
C GLN A 312 -20.61 24.09 49.47
N PHE A 313 -19.41 23.84 48.93
CA PHE A 313 -19.18 22.84 47.89
C PHE A 313 -19.61 21.44 48.34
N LEU A 314 -19.16 20.96 49.50
CA LEU A 314 -19.55 19.65 50.03
C LEU A 314 -21.04 19.56 50.37
N THR A 315 -21.65 20.68 50.75
CA THR A 315 -23.10 20.76 51.00
C THR A 315 -23.88 20.61 49.69
N LYS A 316 -23.43 21.27 48.62
CA LYS A 316 -24.07 21.21 47.31
C LYS A 316 -23.83 19.87 46.60
N TYR A 317 -22.64 19.28 46.75
CA TYR A 317 -22.23 18.04 46.08
C TYR A 317 -21.90 16.94 47.11
N PRO A 318 -22.92 16.38 47.78
CA PRO A 318 -22.74 15.35 48.79
C PRO A 318 -22.14 14.06 48.21
N ASP A 319 -22.26 13.83 46.90
CA ASP A 319 -21.72 12.65 46.22
C ASP A 319 -20.29 12.86 45.69
N TYR A 320 -19.66 14.01 45.96
CA TYR A 320 -18.29 14.25 45.54
C TYR A 320 -17.33 13.19 46.11
N PRO A 321 -16.57 12.48 45.26
CA PRO A 321 -15.77 11.33 45.69
C PRO A 321 -14.55 11.66 46.57
N TYR A 322 -14.01 12.90 46.53
CA TYR A 322 -12.75 13.26 47.19
C TYR A 322 -12.93 14.18 48.40
N LYS A 323 -13.88 13.85 49.29
CA LYS A 323 -14.22 14.69 50.44
C LYS A 323 -13.03 14.98 51.38
N ASN A 324 -12.11 14.02 51.51
CA ASN A 324 -10.92 14.19 52.35
C ASN A 324 -9.99 15.28 51.81
N ASP A 325 -9.84 15.37 50.49
CA ASP A 325 -9.01 16.40 49.85
C ASP A 325 -9.61 17.78 50.08
N VAL A 326 -10.94 17.89 49.99
CA VAL A 326 -11.65 19.15 50.31
C VAL A 326 -11.44 19.55 51.77
N GLN A 327 -11.42 18.60 52.70
CA GLN A 327 -11.17 18.89 54.11
C GLN A 327 -9.76 19.44 54.36
N ASN A 328 -8.74 18.89 53.68
CA ASN A 328 -7.37 19.44 53.73
C ASN A 328 -7.33 20.86 53.17
N ASP A 329 -8.06 21.13 52.08
CA ASP A 329 -8.13 22.45 51.49
C ASP A 329 -8.88 23.45 52.38
N VAL A 330 -9.88 23.02 53.16
CA VAL A 330 -10.53 23.84 54.21
C VAL A 330 -9.51 24.27 55.28
N GLU A 331 -8.66 23.35 55.74
CA GLU A 331 -7.63 23.65 56.73
C GLU A 331 -6.60 24.63 56.17
N LEU A 332 -6.12 24.38 54.94
CA LEU A 332 -5.20 25.27 54.24
C LEU A 332 -5.81 26.66 54.04
N ALA A 333 -7.06 26.73 53.59
CA ALA A 333 -7.79 27.98 53.42
C ALA A 333 -7.95 28.71 54.76
N THR A 334 -8.25 27.99 55.85
CA THR A 334 -8.41 28.57 57.19
C THR A 334 -7.08 29.15 57.70
N PHE A 335 -5.98 28.45 57.42
CA PHE A 335 -4.63 28.95 57.70
C PHE A 335 -4.36 30.26 56.94
N GLY A 336 -4.69 30.32 55.66
CA GLY A 336 -4.61 31.53 54.82
C GLY A 336 -5.45 32.69 55.35
N LEU A 337 -6.70 32.42 55.74
CA LEU A 337 -7.60 33.41 56.32
C LEU A 337 -7.05 33.99 57.64
N ASN A 338 -6.53 33.13 58.52
CA ASN A 338 -5.92 33.57 59.77
C ASN A 338 -4.71 34.47 59.55
N MET A 339 -3.89 34.21 58.52
CA MET A 339 -2.80 35.10 58.13
C MET A 339 -3.30 36.49 57.71
N ILE A 340 -4.36 36.53 56.90
CA ILE A 340 -4.98 37.78 56.45
C ILE A 340 -5.54 38.57 57.64
N LEU A 341 -6.30 37.92 58.52
CA LEU A 341 -6.97 38.58 59.66
C LEU A 341 -5.98 39.14 60.69
N ASN A 342 -4.87 38.45 60.92
CA ASN A 342 -3.86 38.86 61.90
C ASN A 342 -2.71 39.68 61.28
N ASN A 343 -2.81 40.06 59.99
CA ASN A 343 -1.75 40.76 59.26
C ASN A 343 -0.37 40.07 59.44
N PHE A 344 -0.35 38.74 59.31
CA PHE A 344 0.80 37.86 59.51
C PHE A 344 1.40 37.80 60.93
N GLN A 345 0.78 38.43 61.93
CA GLN A 345 1.25 38.31 63.32
C GLN A 345 1.14 36.86 63.80
N GLY A 346 2.26 36.30 64.29
CA GLY A 346 2.34 34.91 64.74
C GLY A 346 2.69 33.90 63.65
N PHE A 347 2.90 34.35 62.41
CA PHE A 347 3.27 33.49 61.27
C PHE A 347 4.72 33.75 60.86
N LYS A 348 5.46 32.67 60.59
CA LYS A 348 6.82 32.76 60.06
C LYS A 348 6.79 32.90 58.53
N ASP A 349 7.84 33.51 57.97
CA ASP A 349 7.91 33.81 56.55
C ASP A 349 7.89 32.55 55.65
N ASP A 350 8.53 31.48 56.11
CA ASP A 350 8.55 30.17 55.46
C ASP A 350 7.15 29.51 55.43
N GLN A 351 6.33 29.72 56.45
CA GLN A 351 4.94 29.26 56.48
C GLN A 351 4.07 30.00 55.46
N VAL A 352 4.29 31.31 55.29
CA VAL A 352 3.58 32.11 54.27
C VAL A 352 3.96 31.63 52.87
N ASP A 353 5.25 31.39 52.63
CA ASP A 353 5.71 30.90 51.32
C ASP A 353 5.23 29.48 51.03
N ALA A 354 5.21 28.59 52.03
CA ALA A 354 4.65 27.25 51.90
C ALA A 354 3.16 27.30 51.55
N TYR A 355 2.39 28.15 52.22
CA TYR A 355 0.98 28.36 51.90
C TYR A 355 0.79 28.87 50.47
N LEU A 356 1.57 29.85 50.01
CA LEU A 356 1.46 30.39 48.65
C LEU A 356 1.69 29.31 47.59
N LYS A 357 2.63 28.40 47.82
CA LYS A 357 2.89 27.26 46.91
C LYS A 357 1.76 26.25 46.85
N LEU A 358 1.08 26.02 47.98
CA LEU A 358 0.00 25.03 48.08
C LEU A 358 -1.36 25.59 47.65
N ALA A 359 -1.63 26.86 47.95
CA ALA A 359 -2.94 27.48 47.76
C ALA A 359 -3.06 28.29 46.46
N ALA A 360 -1.96 28.58 45.75
CA ALA A 360 -2.06 29.17 44.43
C ALA A 360 -2.72 28.17 43.45
N PRO A 361 -3.58 28.64 42.52
CA PRO A 361 -3.81 30.03 42.14
C PRO A 361 -5.10 30.63 42.74
N THR A 362 -5.51 30.27 43.96
CA THR A 362 -6.73 30.85 44.57
C THR A 362 -6.64 32.36 44.73
N ASP A 363 -7.79 33.03 44.72
CA ASP A 363 -7.83 34.48 44.95
C ASP A 363 -7.40 34.84 46.39
N GLN A 364 -7.62 33.96 47.37
CA GLN A 364 -7.08 34.10 48.72
C GLN A 364 -5.55 34.04 48.75
N ALA A 365 -4.92 33.12 48.02
CA ALA A 365 -3.46 33.08 47.88
C ALA A 365 -2.91 34.36 47.25
N LEU A 366 -3.59 34.89 46.22
CA LEU A 366 -3.21 36.17 45.62
C LEU A 366 -3.31 37.30 46.65
N LYS A 367 -4.38 37.33 47.44
CA LYS A 367 -4.56 38.33 48.51
C LYS A 367 -3.44 38.26 49.55
N VAL A 368 -3.05 37.05 49.98
CA VAL A 368 -1.93 36.83 50.88
C VAL A 368 -0.63 37.37 50.29
N LEU A 369 -0.32 37.05 49.02
CA LEU A 369 0.89 37.54 48.35
C LEU A 369 0.90 39.08 48.26
N LEU A 370 -0.21 39.69 47.87
CA LEU A 370 -0.32 41.13 47.78
C LEU A 370 -0.21 41.83 49.15
N LEU A 371 -0.75 41.23 50.22
CA LEU A 371 -0.58 41.73 51.58
C LEU A 371 0.87 41.60 52.06
N LYS A 372 1.56 40.49 51.75
CA LYS A 372 2.96 40.26 52.11
C LYS A 372 3.88 41.37 51.61
N VAL A 373 3.60 41.94 50.43
CA VAL A 373 4.41 43.02 49.84
C VAL A 373 4.02 44.43 50.29
N GLN A 374 2.86 44.65 50.93
CA GLN A 374 2.42 45.99 51.35
C GLN A 374 3.40 46.71 52.29
N PRO A 375 3.99 46.07 53.33
CA PRO A 375 4.96 46.73 54.20
C PRO A 375 6.22 47.22 53.47
N LEU A 376 6.67 46.49 52.43
CA LEU A 376 7.79 46.89 51.59
C LEU A 376 7.44 48.16 50.80
N LEU A 377 6.24 48.22 50.24
CA LEU A 377 5.73 49.40 49.53
C LEU A 377 5.59 50.61 50.46
N ALA A 378 5.09 50.41 51.69
CA ALA A 378 4.97 51.47 52.69
C ALA A 378 6.34 52.07 53.10
N ARG A 379 7.41 51.26 53.06
CA ARG A 379 8.81 51.68 53.27
C ARG A 379 9.50 52.16 51.99
N ASN A 380 8.75 52.35 50.90
CA ASN A 380 9.24 52.72 49.57
C ASN A 380 10.26 51.72 48.96
N GLN A 381 10.27 50.46 49.41
CA GLN A 381 11.13 49.37 48.91
C GLN A 381 10.50 48.66 47.71
N ARG A 382 10.26 49.42 46.62
CA ARG A 382 9.49 48.95 45.46
C ARG A 382 10.14 47.76 44.73
N GLN A 383 11.45 47.77 44.54
CA GLN A 383 12.13 46.67 43.86
C GLN A 383 12.01 45.36 44.65
N LYS A 384 12.21 45.38 45.97
CA LYS A 384 12.03 44.20 46.82
C LYS A 384 10.61 43.65 46.77
N ALA A 385 9.60 44.52 46.68
CA ALA A 385 8.21 44.09 46.50
C ALA A 385 8.01 43.39 45.15
N ILE A 386 8.62 43.89 44.07
CA ILE A 386 8.60 43.26 42.75
C ILE A 386 9.29 41.90 42.79
N ASP A 387 10.48 41.81 43.41
CA ASP A 387 11.24 40.56 43.49
C ASP A 387 10.42 39.44 44.18
N VAL A 388 9.67 39.78 45.25
CA VAL A 388 8.76 38.83 45.94
C VAL A 388 7.59 38.41 45.05
N LEU A 389 7.01 39.33 44.28
CA LEU A 389 5.93 38.99 43.34
C LEU A 389 6.43 38.10 42.20
N GLU A 390 7.62 38.40 41.65
CA GLU A 390 8.25 37.61 40.58
C GLU A 390 8.62 36.21 41.07
N LEU A 391 9.09 36.09 42.32
CA LEU A 391 9.41 34.80 42.95
C LEU A 391 8.21 33.84 42.95
N HIS A 392 7.02 34.35 43.24
CA HIS A 392 5.78 33.56 43.34
C HIS A 392 4.94 33.55 42.05
N ARG A 393 5.47 34.07 40.94
CA ARG A 393 4.68 34.27 39.71
C ARG A 393 4.33 32.97 38.99
N ALA A 394 5.16 31.94 39.14
CA ALA A 394 4.97 30.66 38.47
C ALA A 394 3.84 29.83 39.11
N GLU A 395 3.69 29.94 40.43
CA GLU A 395 2.69 29.25 41.25
C GLU A 395 1.26 29.61 40.82
N PHE A 396 1.04 30.81 40.27
CA PHE A 396 -0.29 31.28 39.87
C PHE A 396 -0.70 30.89 38.45
N GLN A 397 0.14 30.16 37.71
CA GLN A 397 -0.20 29.53 36.43
C GLN A 397 -1.02 30.43 35.48
N ASN A 398 -2.25 30.04 35.13
CA ASN A 398 -3.17 30.77 34.26
C ASN A 398 -3.62 32.14 34.84
N LYS A 399 -3.47 32.36 36.14
CA LYS A 399 -3.70 33.64 36.83
C LYS A 399 -2.43 34.46 37.06
N GLY A 400 -1.27 34.04 36.55
CA GLY A 400 -0.01 34.79 36.66
C GLY A 400 -0.11 36.24 36.12
N TYR A 401 -1.01 36.50 35.18
CA TYR A 401 -1.28 37.85 34.68
C TYR A 401 -1.76 38.82 35.77
N LYS A 402 -2.43 38.32 36.84
CA LYS A 402 -2.84 39.15 37.98
C LYS A 402 -1.61 39.68 38.73
N ILE A 403 -0.55 38.88 38.81
CA ILE A 403 0.74 39.27 39.38
C ILE A 403 1.48 40.24 38.44
N ASP A 404 1.53 39.94 37.15
CA ASP A 404 2.16 40.80 36.14
C ASP A 404 1.54 42.23 36.16
N ASN A 405 0.20 42.31 36.30
CA ASN A 405 -0.53 43.57 36.45
C ASN A 405 -0.18 44.31 37.76
N ALA A 406 -0.04 43.59 38.87
CA ALA A 406 0.38 44.18 40.14
C ALA A 406 1.80 44.77 40.05
N ILE A 407 2.74 44.03 39.42
CA ILE A 407 4.11 44.49 39.15
C ILE A 407 4.09 45.75 38.27
N ALA A 408 3.33 45.74 37.18
CA ALA A 408 3.21 46.90 36.29
C ALA A 408 2.66 48.14 37.02
N THR A 409 1.73 47.95 37.95
CA THR A 409 1.17 49.02 38.79
C THR A 409 2.22 49.62 39.72
N ILE A 410 3.04 48.79 40.38
CA ILE A 410 4.14 49.25 41.25
C ILE A 410 5.18 50.04 40.44
N LYS A 411 5.57 49.56 39.26
CA LYS A 411 6.56 50.23 38.38
C LYS A 411 6.11 51.64 37.98
N LYS A 412 4.80 51.86 37.80
CA LYS A 412 4.20 53.17 37.48
C LYS A 412 4.01 54.09 38.71
N GLY A 413 4.39 53.66 39.91
CA GLY A 413 4.21 54.42 41.14
C GLY A 413 2.79 54.40 41.71
N GLY A 414 1.93 53.49 41.22
CA GLY A 414 0.58 53.28 41.74
C GLY A 414 0.58 52.56 43.10
N LYS A 415 -0.51 52.70 43.85
CA LYS A 415 -0.77 51.92 45.08
C LYS A 415 -1.48 50.62 44.71
N ILE A 416 -1.03 49.49 45.25
CA ILE A 416 -1.79 48.23 45.22
C ILE A 416 -2.83 48.30 46.34
N LEU A 417 -4.10 48.38 45.97
CA LEU A 417 -5.21 48.26 46.91
C LEU A 417 -5.54 46.78 47.09
N VAL A 418 -5.24 46.22 48.25
CA VAL A 418 -5.89 45.00 48.70
C VAL A 418 -7.21 45.47 49.30
N SER A 419 -8.34 45.29 48.60
CA SER A 419 -9.64 45.65 49.15
C SER A 419 -9.89 44.82 50.42
N GLY A 420 -9.70 45.44 51.58
CA GLY A 420 -10.19 44.95 52.85
C GLY A 420 -11.69 45.25 52.92
N ASN A 421 -12.51 44.34 52.39
CA ASN A 421 -13.88 44.16 52.83
C ASN A 421 -14.27 42.73 52.47
N VAL A 422 -14.46 41.92 53.51
CA VAL A 422 -15.31 40.74 53.45
C VAL A 422 -16.71 41.27 53.09
N SER A 423 -17.12 41.12 51.83
CA SER A 423 -18.54 41.23 51.49
C SER A 423 -19.11 39.83 51.62
N LEU A 424 -19.73 39.55 52.77
CA LEU A 424 -20.81 38.56 52.82
C LEU A 424 -21.89 39.07 51.87
N ARG A 425 -21.93 38.55 50.65
CA ARG A 425 -23.10 38.73 49.77
C ARG A 425 -24.20 37.80 50.28
N SER A 426 -24.95 38.28 51.27
CA SER A 426 -26.35 37.88 51.45
C SER A 426 -27.22 38.95 50.81
N GLU A 427 -27.45 38.85 49.50
CA GLU A 427 -28.64 39.42 48.89
C GLU A 427 -29.28 38.34 48.04
N ALA A 428 -30.16 37.60 48.70
CA ALA A 428 -31.25 36.92 48.05
C ALA A 428 -32.03 37.97 47.24
N ASN A 429 -32.14 37.74 45.93
CA ASN A 429 -33.14 38.40 45.12
C ASN A 429 -34.53 38.03 45.65
N THR A 430 -35.08 38.87 46.51
CA THR A 430 -36.53 39.01 46.62
C THR A 430 -37.04 39.54 45.29
N ALA A 431 -37.57 38.63 44.48
CA ALA A 431 -38.44 38.96 43.38
C ALA A 431 -39.63 39.78 43.92
N LYS A 432 -39.77 40.99 43.40
CA LYS A 432 -41.03 41.75 43.44
C LYS A 432 -41.67 41.60 42.06
N GLU A 433 -42.89 41.05 42.11
CA GLU A 433 -44.04 41.14 41.19
C GLU A 433 -43.82 40.96 39.68
#